data_AF-A0A0Q4QUN2-F1
#
_entry.id   AF-A0A0Q4QUN2-F1
#
_cell.length_a   1.000
_cell.length_b   1.000
_cell.length_c   1.000
_cell.angle_alpha   90.00
_cell.angle_beta   90.00
_cell.angle_gamma   90.00
#
_symmetry.space_group_name_H-M   'P 1'
#
loop_
_entity.id
_entity.type
_entity.pdbx_description
1 polymer ?
#
loop_
_entity_poly.entity_id
_entity_poly.type
_entity_poly.pdbx_seq_one_letter_code
_entity_poly.pdbx_strand_id
1 'polypeptide(L)'
;MSDRVSTVARLRSATAADHDAVDAGFGRYDLTDADDYRAFLIAHAKALPAVEAWLTAIPGLATVRSRGTELAADLAALGEDMPAPMTFDVPASAAAGWGAMYVVEGSRLGGVMLSRSVPEGMPSAYLGAKHLSGEWRALLTAIDGETADEAWVEQAIVGAKAAFDLYRRAPT
;
A
#
# COMPACT_ATOMS: atom_id res chain seq x y z
N MET A 1 12.26 -19.81 27.05
CA MET A 1 12.45 -18.43 26.54
C MET A 1 11.19 -18.10 25.78
N SER A 2 10.40 -17.14 26.25
CA SER A 2 9.16 -16.76 25.54
C SER A 2 9.56 -16.25 24.16
N ASP A 3 9.11 -16.91 23.11
CA ASP A 3 9.28 -16.43 21.74
C ASP A 3 8.51 -15.11 21.65
N ARG A 4 9.23 -13.98 21.67
CA ARG A 4 8.60 -12.67 21.53
C ARG A 4 8.12 -12.59 20.08
N VAL A 5 6.81 -12.48 19.89
CA VAL A 5 6.21 -12.29 18.56
C VAL A 5 6.84 -11.08 17.89
N SER A 6 7.29 -11.22 16.64
CA SER A 6 7.97 -10.14 15.91
C SER A 6 7.01 -8.97 15.63
N THR A 7 7.56 -7.77 15.44
CA THR A 7 6.79 -6.56 15.11
C THR A 7 5.96 -6.76 13.85
N VAL A 8 6.51 -7.38 12.82
CA VAL A 8 5.80 -7.74 11.58
C VAL A 8 4.64 -8.69 11.85
N ALA A 9 4.81 -9.69 12.70
CA ALA A 9 3.73 -10.61 13.05
C ALA A 9 2.60 -9.89 13.83
N ARG A 10 2.95 -8.94 14.70
CA ARG A 10 2.00 -8.09 15.40
C ARG A 10 1.22 -7.18 14.46
N LEU A 11 1.91 -6.51 13.52
CA LEU A 11 1.28 -5.71 12.46
C LEU A 11 0.28 -6.55 11.68
N ARG A 12 0.73 -7.70 11.13
CA ARG A 12 -0.12 -8.61 10.37
C ARG A 12 -1.37 -9.03 11.15
N SER A 13 -1.21 -9.41 12.42
CA SER A 13 -2.33 -9.82 13.26
C SER A 13 -3.29 -8.66 13.54
N ALA A 14 -2.77 -7.46 13.81
CA ALA A 14 -3.57 -6.30 14.16
C ALA A 14 -4.33 -5.70 12.97
N THR A 15 -3.85 -5.91 11.75
CA THR A 15 -4.43 -5.35 10.52
C THR A 15 -5.09 -6.40 9.62
N ALA A 16 -5.25 -7.65 10.06
CA ALA A 16 -5.83 -8.72 9.24
C ALA A 16 -7.26 -8.38 8.77
N ALA A 17 -8.12 -7.93 9.69
CA ALA A 17 -9.49 -7.52 9.33
C ALA A 17 -9.53 -6.28 8.42
N ASP A 18 -8.58 -5.36 8.58
CA ASP A 18 -8.47 -4.17 7.74
C ASP A 18 -8.04 -4.55 6.30
N HIS A 19 -7.10 -5.50 6.18
CA HIS A 19 -6.70 -6.10 4.91
C HIS A 19 -7.90 -6.78 4.23
N ASP A 20 -8.61 -7.64 4.94
CA ASP A 20 -9.74 -8.40 4.37
C ASP A 20 -10.87 -7.46 3.91
N ALA A 21 -11.11 -6.36 4.62
CA ALA A 21 -12.08 -5.34 4.23
C ALA A 21 -11.66 -4.59 2.96
N VAL A 22 -10.38 -4.27 2.80
CA VAL A 22 -9.84 -3.67 1.57
C VAL A 22 -9.92 -4.68 0.42
N ASP A 23 -9.50 -5.92 0.63
CA ASP A 23 -9.53 -6.97 -0.39
C ASP A 23 -10.97 -7.21 -0.89
N ALA A 24 -11.94 -7.36 0.01
CA ALA A 24 -13.35 -7.48 -0.36
C ALA A 24 -13.87 -6.22 -1.10
N GLY A 25 -13.43 -5.03 -0.69
CA GLY A 25 -13.82 -3.76 -1.30
C GLY A 25 -13.31 -3.62 -2.74
N PHE A 26 -12.09 -4.09 -3.03
CA PHE A 26 -11.48 -4.05 -4.36
C PHE A 26 -11.81 -5.29 -5.21
N GLY A 27 -12.14 -6.42 -4.59
CA GLY A 27 -12.55 -7.65 -5.29
C GLY A 27 -13.85 -7.52 -6.07
N ARG A 28 -14.56 -6.39 -5.95
CA ARG A 28 -15.75 -6.06 -6.74
C ARG A 28 -15.44 -5.65 -8.18
N TYR A 29 -14.22 -5.21 -8.47
CA TYR A 29 -13.83 -4.74 -9.80
C TYR A 29 -13.50 -5.91 -10.72
N ASP A 30 -14.15 -5.97 -11.88
CA ASP A 30 -13.73 -6.87 -12.96
C ASP A 30 -12.54 -6.27 -13.71
N LEU A 31 -11.33 -6.76 -13.46
CA LEU A 31 -10.12 -6.26 -14.12
C LEU A 31 -10.04 -6.63 -15.61
N THR A 32 -10.96 -7.47 -16.12
CA THR A 32 -11.08 -7.77 -17.55
C THR A 32 -11.98 -6.79 -18.29
N ASP A 33 -12.77 -6.01 -17.57
CA ASP A 33 -13.56 -4.91 -18.09
C ASP A 33 -12.80 -3.58 -17.98
N ALA A 34 -12.80 -2.79 -19.06
CA ALA A 34 -11.99 -1.59 -19.14
C ALA A 34 -12.47 -0.47 -18.21
N ASP A 35 -13.78 -0.36 -17.97
CA ASP A 35 -14.36 0.69 -17.12
C ASP A 35 -14.18 0.34 -15.64
N ASP A 36 -14.35 -0.92 -15.28
CA ASP A 36 -14.05 -1.40 -13.93
C ASP A 36 -12.56 -1.34 -13.61
N TYR A 37 -11.68 -1.71 -14.55
CA TYR A 37 -10.24 -1.58 -14.36
C TYR A 37 -9.80 -0.12 -14.23
N ARG A 38 -10.37 0.78 -15.03
CA ARG A 38 -10.16 2.23 -14.90
C ARG A 38 -10.59 2.71 -13.51
N ALA A 39 -11.76 2.31 -13.03
CA ALA A 39 -12.25 2.68 -11.69
C ALA A 39 -11.35 2.14 -10.57
N PHE A 40 -10.83 0.91 -10.72
CA PHE A 40 -9.84 0.31 -9.84
C PHE A 40 -8.55 1.14 -9.76
N LEU A 41 -8.01 1.59 -10.91
CA LEU A 41 -6.81 2.41 -10.98
C LEU A 41 -7.04 3.81 -10.39
N ILE A 42 -8.19 4.43 -10.65
CA ILE A 42 -8.57 5.73 -10.05
C ILE A 42 -8.60 5.63 -8.52
N ALA A 43 -9.17 4.56 -7.96
CA ALA A 43 -9.19 4.34 -6.52
C ALA A 43 -7.77 4.22 -5.94
N HIS A 44 -6.87 3.49 -6.60
CA HIS A 44 -5.46 3.44 -6.20
C HIS A 44 -4.78 4.81 -6.32
N ALA A 45 -5.08 5.58 -7.37
CA ALA A 45 -4.48 6.88 -7.62
C ALA A 45 -4.91 7.96 -6.64
N LYS A 46 -6.07 7.78 -6.01
CA LYS A 46 -6.52 8.60 -4.87
C LYS A 46 -5.74 8.28 -3.59
N ALA A 47 -5.48 6.99 -3.30
CA ALA A 47 -4.90 6.56 -2.03
C ALA A 47 -3.37 6.53 -2.02
N LEU A 48 -2.75 5.86 -3.00
CA LEU A 48 -1.32 5.56 -2.96
C LEU A 48 -0.43 6.81 -2.93
N PRO A 49 -0.61 7.82 -3.80
CA PRO A 49 0.26 8.99 -3.79
C PRO A 49 0.17 9.80 -2.48
N ALA A 50 -0.99 9.75 -1.80
CA ALA A 50 -1.16 10.42 -0.52
C ALA A 50 -0.27 9.80 0.58
N VAL A 51 -0.25 8.46 0.65
CA VAL A 51 0.60 7.74 1.62
C VAL A 51 2.07 7.88 1.24
N GLU A 52 2.42 7.72 -0.04
CA GLU A 52 3.80 7.87 -0.52
C GLU A 52 4.34 9.28 -0.23
N ALA A 53 3.59 10.34 -0.53
CA ALA A 53 4.00 11.71 -0.23
C ALA A 53 4.20 11.95 1.26
N TRP A 54 3.27 11.46 2.10
CA TRP A 54 3.41 11.55 3.55
C TRP A 54 4.65 10.80 4.07
N LEU A 55 4.94 9.60 3.55
CA LEU A 55 6.13 8.81 3.92
C LEU A 55 7.43 9.55 3.61
N THR A 56 7.51 10.28 2.48
CA THR A 56 8.72 11.07 2.16
C THR A 56 9.04 12.16 3.18
N ALA A 57 8.03 12.62 3.93
CA ALA A 57 8.19 13.65 4.95
C ALA A 57 8.57 13.09 6.33
N ILE A 58 8.59 11.76 6.53
CA ILE A 58 8.91 11.15 7.82
C ILE A 58 10.43 10.97 7.96
N PRO A 59 11.08 11.63 8.94
CA PRO A 59 12.53 11.51 9.13
C PRO A 59 12.93 10.08 9.55
N GLY A 60 14.05 9.61 9.00
CA GLY A 60 14.64 8.31 9.39
C GLY A 60 14.04 7.09 8.71
N LEU A 61 13.01 7.25 7.86
CA LEU A 61 12.49 6.17 7.05
C LEU A 61 13.24 6.04 5.72
N ALA A 62 13.43 4.79 5.29
CA ALA A 62 13.95 4.51 3.97
C ALA A 62 12.98 5.02 2.89
N THR A 63 13.52 5.59 1.82
CA THR A 63 12.70 5.99 0.67
C THR A 63 12.14 4.76 -0.01
N VAL A 64 10.82 4.68 -0.15
CA VAL A 64 10.16 3.69 -0.99
C VAL A 64 10.15 4.14 -2.44
N ARG A 65 10.25 3.19 -3.37
CA ARG A 65 10.11 3.49 -4.79
C ARG A 65 8.65 3.76 -5.09
N SER A 66 8.31 5.02 -5.38
CA SER A 66 6.96 5.40 -5.79
C SER A 66 6.49 4.59 -7.00
N ARG A 67 5.18 4.31 -7.08
CA ARG A 67 4.51 3.79 -8.29
C ARG A 67 3.64 4.83 -8.99
N GLY A 68 3.74 6.10 -8.59
CA GLY A 68 2.91 7.18 -9.10
C GLY A 68 3.06 7.39 -10.61
N THR A 69 4.29 7.24 -11.14
CA THR A 69 4.56 7.37 -12.58
C THR A 69 3.91 6.24 -13.38
N GLU A 70 4.01 5.00 -12.91
CA GLU A 70 3.39 3.85 -13.56
C GLU A 70 1.86 3.95 -13.52
N LEU A 71 1.31 4.43 -12.41
CA LEU A 71 -0.13 4.65 -12.26
C LEU A 71 -0.65 5.77 -13.17
N ALA A 72 0.09 6.87 -13.29
CA ALA A 72 -0.23 7.96 -14.20
C ALA A 72 -0.17 7.51 -15.67
N ALA A 73 0.82 6.68 -16.03
CA ALA A 73 0.94 6.14 -17.38
C ALA A 73 -0.24 5.23 -17.75
N ASP A 74 -0.66 4.35 -16.83
CA ASP A 74 -1.79 3.45 -17.07
C ASP A 74 -3.11 4.22 -17.17
N LEU A 75 -3.34 5.22 -16.31
CA LEU A 75 -4.52 6.09 -16.40
C LEU A 75 -4.55 6.89 -17.70
N ALA A 76 -3.43 7.48 -18.10
CA ALA A 76 -3.33 8.23 -19.35
C ALA A 76 -3.60 7.34 -20.58
N ALA A 77 -3.14 6.08 -20.56
CA ALA A 77 -3.43 5.11 -21.62
C ALA A 77 -4.92 4.73 -21.70
N LEU A 78 -5.66 4.85 -20.60
CA LEU A 78 -7.12 4.71 -20.55
C LEU A 78 -7.85 6.03 -20.84
N GLY A 79 -7.14 7.14 -21.04
CA GLY A 79 -7.74 8.46 -21.26
C GLY A 79 -8.25 9.12 -19.98
N GLU A 80 -7.67 8.77 -18.83
CA GLU A 80 -7.89 9.44 -17.55
C GLU A 80 -6.68 10.27 -17.13
N ASP A 81 -6.95 11.41 -16.51
CA ASP A 81 -5.93 12.17 -15.79
C ASP A 81 -5.74 11.59 -14.37
N MET A 82 -4.57 11.84 -13.77
CA MET A 82 -4.36 11.52 -12.35
C MET A 82 -5.37 12.29 -11.47
N PRO A 83 -6.19 11.61 -10.66
CA PRO A 83 -7.07 12.28 -9.72
C PRO A 83 -6.26 12.98 -8.62
N ALA A 84 -6.88 13.99 -7.99
CA ALA A 84 -6.32 14.57 -6.77
C ALA A 84 -6.18 13.49 -5.68
N PRO A 85 -5.00 13.34 -5.05
CA PRO A 85 -4.83 12.41 -3.94
C PRO A 85 -5.74 12.78 -2.76
N MET A 86 -6.20 11.76 -2.04
CA MET A 86 -6.91 11.95 -0.77
C MET A 86 -5.97 12.50 0.29
N THR A 87 -6.54 12.96 1.40
CA THR A 87 -5.74 13.37 2.57
C THR A 87 -5.39 12.15 3.42
N PHE A 88 -4.10 11.98 3.68
CA PHE A 88 -3.59 11.02 4.67
C PHE A 88 -3.20 11.78 5.94
N ASP A 89 -4.11 11.81 6.91
CA ASP A 89 -3.98 12.60 8.14
C ASP A 89 -3.77 11.67 9.35
N VAL A 90 -2.49 11.43 9.66
CA VAL A 90 -2.04 10.61 10.79
C VAL A 90 -0.94 11.37 11.52
N PRO A 91 -0.94 11.40 12.87
CA PRO A 91 0.17 11.94 13.63
C PRO A 91 1.50 11.34 13.18
N ALA A 92 2.39 12.21 12.69
CA ALA A 92 3.66 11.79 12.10
C ALA A 92 4.61 11.25 13.18
N SER A 93 5.02 10.00 13.02
CA SER A 93 6.13 9.39 13.75
C SER A 93 6.84 8.36 12.88
N ALA A 94 8.11 8.05 13.17
CA ALA A 94 8.84 7.01 12.47
C ALA A 94 8.11 5.65 12.57
N ALA A 95 7.57 5.32 13.75
CA ALA A 95 6.80 4.11 13.98
C ALA A 95 5.55 4.04 13.08
N ALA A 96 4.72 5.10 13.08
CA ALA A 96 3.55 5.17 12.21
C ALA A 96 3.94 5.03 10.73
N GLY A 97 5.06 5.62 10.32
CA GLY A 97 5.50 5.49 8.94
C GLY A 97 6.03 4.11 8.57
N TRP A 98 6.69 3.37 9.48
CA TRP A 98 6.99 1.96 9.25
C TRP A 98 5.71 1.12 9.03
N GLY A 99 4.67 1.41 9.80
CA GLY A 99 3.36 0.77 9.63
C GLY A 99 2.69 1.09 8.30
N ALA A 100 2.64 2.36 7.90
CA ALA A 100 2.07 2.76 6.62
C ALA A 100 2.89 2.20 5.44
N MET A 101 4.22 2.17 5.56
CA MET A 101 5.13 1.58 4.57
C MET A 101 4.91 0.08 4.40
N TYR A 102 4.68 -0.66 5.50
CA TYR A 102 4.31 -2.07 5.46
C TYR A 102 3.07 -2.32 4.58
N VAL A 103 2.05 -1.46 4.65
CA VAL A 103 0.82 -1.59 3.85
C VAL A 103 1.07 -1.24 2.39
N VAL A 104 1.75 -0.12 2.12
CA VAL A 104 2.02 0.33 0.74
C VAL A 104 2.90 -0.67 -0.01
N GLU A 105 3.99 -1.14 0.59
CA GLU A 105 4.85 -2.13 -0.05
C GLU A 105 4.16 -3.51 -0.09
N GLY A 106 3.37 -3.86 0.94
CA GLY A 106 2.54 -5.07 0.94
C GLY A 106 1.56 -5.13 -0.24
N SER A 107 0.91 -4.01 -0.58
CA SER A 107 -0.04 -3.92 -1.70
C SER A 107 0.59 -4.27 -3.05
N ARG A 108 1.90 -4.08 -3.19
CA ARG A 108 2.69 -4.41 -4.39
C ARG A 108 2.73 -5.91 -4.66
N LEU A 109 2.64 -6.75 -3.63
CA LEU A 109 2.56 -8.21 -3.77
C LEU A 109 1.18 -8.63 -4.31
N GLY A 110 0.12 -8.06 -3.75
CA GLY A 110 -1.26 -8.27 -4.23
C GLY A 110 -1.43 -7.78 -5.67
N GLY A 111 -0.87 -6.62 -5.99
CA GLY A 111 -0.92 -6.06 -7.34
C GLY A 111 -0.34 -6.99 -8.42
N VAL A 112 0.76 -7.70 -8.14
CA VAL A 112 1.34 -8.70 -9.05
C VAL A 112 0.44 -9.92 -9.24
N MET A 113 -0.36 -10.27 -8.22
CA MET A 113 -1.36 -11.34 -8.37
C MET A 113 -2.53 -10.87 -9.23
N LEU A 114 -3.02 -9.65 -8.99
CA LEU A 114 -4.09 -9.01 -9.75
C LEU A 114 -3.71 -8.75 -11.22
N SER A 115 -2.44 -8.45 -11.49
CA SER A 115 -1.95 -8.20 -12.85
C SER A 115 -2.16 -9.38 -13.80
N ARG A 116 -2.35 -10.60 -13.27
CA ARG A 116 -2.62 -11.81 -14.07
C ARG A 116 -4.03 -11.85 -14.64
N SER A 117 -4.95 -11.08 -14.07
CA SER A 117 -6.32 -10.97 -14.54
C SER A 117 -6.50 -9.85 -15.56
N VAL A 118 -5.50 -8.98 -15.73
CA VAL A 118 -5.53 -7.90 -16.73
C VAL A 118 -5.27 -8.48 -18.13
N PRO A 119 -6.18 -8.30 -19.10
CA PRO A 119 -6.02 -8.83 -20.45
C PRO A 119 -4.81 -8.28 -21.20
N GLU A 120 -4.29 -9.10 -22.12
CA GLU A 120 -3.22 -8.67 -23.02
C GLU A 120 -3.67 -7.46 -23.86
N GLY A 121 -2.81 -6.44 -23.94
CA GLY A 121 -3.10 -5.18 -24.63
C GLY A 121 -3.66 -4.07 -23.74
N MET A 122 -4.05 -4.35 -22.49
CA MET A 122 -4.36 -3.30 -21.51
C MET A 122 -3.09 -2.75 -20.83
N PRO A 123 -3.11 -1.47 -20.41
CA PRO A 123 -2.01 -0.89 -19.64
C PRO A 123 -1.88 -1.58 -18.28
N SER A 124 -0.65 -1.92 -17.90
CA SER A 124 -0.37 -2.71 -16.69
C SER A 124 0.96 -2.34 -16.03
N ALA A 125 1.49 -1.15 -16.31
CA ALA A 125 2.74 -0.69 -15.70
C ALA A 125 2.65 -0.64 -14.18
N TYR A 126 1.52 -0.18 -13.63
CA TYR A 126 1.29 -0.04 -12.20
C TYR A 126 1.26 -1.39 -11.48
N LEU A 127 0.39 -2.30 -11.92
CA LEU A 127 0.29 -3.64 -11.32
C LEU A 127 1.52 -4.50 -11.62
N GLY A 128 2.22 -4.23 -12.73
CA GLY A 128 3.49 -4.84 -13.10
C GLY A 128 4.71 -4.31 -12.33
N ALA A 129 4.58 -3.21 -11.57
CA ALA A 129 5.67 -2.58 -10.82
C ALA A 129 6.04 -3.36 -9.53
N LYS A 130 6.44 -4.62 -9.71
CA LYS A 130 6.84 -5.54 -8.65
C LYS A 130 8.06 -5.07 -7.86
N HIS A 131 8.23 -5.62 -6.67
CA HIS A 131 9.47 -5.52 -5.91
C HIS A 131 10.67 -6.05 -6.70
N LEU A 132 11.82 -5.40 -6.53
CA LEU A 132 13.11 -6.00 -6.86
C LEU A 132 13.38 -7.18 -5.91
N SER A 133 14.31 -8.05 -6.33
CA SER A 133 14.64 -9.26 -5.58
C SER A 133 15.03 -8.92 -4.14
N GLY A 134 14.25 -9.41 -3.17
CA GLY A 134 14.54 -9.26 -1.75
C GLY A 134 14.05 -7.98 -1.08
N GLU A 135 13.51 -6.98 -1.80
CA GLU A 135 13.06 -5.71 -1.21
C GLU A 135 12.03 -5.91 -0.11
N TRP A 136 10.99 -6.72 -0.39
CA TRP A 136 9.96 -7.01 0.61
C TRP A 136 10.56 -7.66 1.87
N ARG A 137 11.46 -8.62 1.70
CA ARG A 137 12.11 -9.29 2.84
C ARG A 137 12.99 -8.30 3.62
N ALA A 138 13.70 -7.41 2.93
CA ALA A 138 14.54 -6.39 3.55
C ALA A 138 13.70 -5.41 4.39
N LEU A 139 12.54 -4.98 3.89
CA LEU A 139 11.59 -4.17 4.64
C LEU A 139 11.11 -4.89 5.92
N LEU A 140 10.67 -6.15 5.80
CA LEU A 140 10.23 -6.92 6.97
C LEU A 140 11.34 -7.08 8.01
N THR A 141 12.57 -7.35 7.57
CA THR A 141 13.75 -7.42 8.43
C THR A 141 14.07 -6.06 9.07
N ALA A 142 13.92 -4.95 8.36
CA ALA A 142 14.11 -3.62 8.92
C ALA A 142 13.09 -3.33 10.03
N ILE A 143 11.80 -3.62 9.80
CA ILE A 143 10.73 -3.45 10.79
C ILE A 143 10.98 -4.30 12.04
N ASP A 144 11.38 -5.57 11.87
CA ASP A 144 11.70 -6.46 13.00
C ASP A 144 13.03 -6.11 13.70
N GLY A 145 13.90 -5.32 13.05
CA GLY A 145 15.17 -4.83 13.59
C GLY A 145 15.08 -3.54 14.39
N GLU A 146 13.93 -2.85 14.34
CA GLU A 146 13.70 -1.63 15.14
C GLU A 146 13.68 -1.94 16.63
N THR A 147 14.20 -1.01 17.45
CA THR A 147 14.09 -1.11 18.92
C THR A 147 12.68 -0.69 19.34
N ALA A 148 11.73 -1.60 19.14
CA ALA A 148 10.32 -1.36 19.36
C ALA A 148 9.91 -1.76 20.78
N ASP A 149 9.51 -0.77 21.59
CA ASP A 149 8.70 -0.99 22.77
C ASP A 149 7.20 -1.08 22.39
N GLU A 150 6.33 -1.31 23.38
CA GLU A 150 4.90 -1.45 23.13
C GLU A 150 4.28 -0.19 22.51
N ALA A 151 4.69 0.99 22.97
CA ALA A 151 4.19 2.26 22.45
C ALA A 151 4.60 2.48 20.99
N TRP A 152 5.82 2.10 20.61
CA TRP A 152 6.27 2.12 19.23
C TRP A 152 5.42 1.18 18.37
N VAL A 153 5.18 -0.06 18.81
CA VAL A 153 4.38 -1.01 18.02
C VAL A 153 2.93 -0.54 17.86
N GLU A 154 2.34 0.04 18.90
CA GLU A 154 1.01 0.66 18.82
C GLU A 154 0.96 1.77 17.77
N GLN A 155 1.97 2.65 17.72
CA GLN A 155 2.05 3.70 16.71
C GLN A 155 2.22 3.14 15.29
N ALA A 156 3.03 2.09 15.12
CA ALA A 156 3.14 1.40 13.83
C ALA A 156 1.80 0.79 13.40
N ILE A 157 1.06 0.17 14.32
CA ILE A 157 -0.28 -0.33 14.03
C ILE A 157 -1.23 0.81 13.63
N VAL A 158 -1.17 1.96 14.30
CA VAL A 158 -1.98 3.15 13.93
C VAL A 158 -1.69 3.59 12.49
N GLY A 159 -0.42 3.71 12.11
CA GLY A 159 -0.05 4.09 10.75
C GLY A 159 -0.49 3.08 9.69
N ALA A 160 -0.35 1.78 9.98
CA ALA A 160 -0.81 0.73 9.08
C ALA A 160 -2.34 0.73 8.92
N LYS A 161 -3.09 0.83 10.02
CA LYS A 161 -4.56 0.89 9.99
C LYS A 161 -5.07 2.11 9.23
N ALA A 162 -4.43 3.26 9.42
CA ALA A 162 -4.78 4.46 8.67
C ALA A 162 -4.55 4.28 7.17
N ALA A 163 -3.46 3.62 6.75
CA ALA A 163 -3.21 3.34 5.34
C ALA A 163 -4.29 2.42 4.76
N PHE A 164 -4.67 1.34 5.47
CA PHE A 164 -5.78 0.49 5.07
C PHE A 164 -7.11 1.26 4.99
N ASP A 165 -7.42 2.10 5.97
CA ASP A 165 -8.65 2.91 5.95
C ASP A 165 -8.69 3.86 4.74
N LEU A 166 -7.56 4.47 4.37
CA LEU A 166 -7.48 5.31 3.19
C LEU A 166 -7.83 4.53 1.92
N TYR A 167 -7.24 3.34 1.75
CA TYR A 167 -7.57 2.44 0.63
C TYR A 167 -9.03 2.01 0.66
N ARG A 168 -9.58 1.68 1.83
CA ARG A 168 -10.98 1.27 1.99
C ARG A 168 -11.97 2.36 1.55
N ARG A 169 -11.63 3.64 1.75
CA ARG A 169 -12.47 4.79 1.39
C ARG A 169 -12.28 5.29 -0.05
N ALA A 170 -11.26 4.81 -0.76
CA ALA A 170 -10.91 5.32 -2.09
C ALA A 170 -11.85 4.86 -3.22
N PRO A 171 -12.32 3.59 -3.23
CA PRO A 171 -13.37 3.14 -4.14
C PRO A 171 -14.66 3.92 -3.92
N THR A 172 -15.18 4.55 -4.98
CA THR A 172 -16.52 5.18 -5.00
C THR A 172 -17.61 4.18 -5.30
#